data_AF-A0A7K0LT84-F1
#
_entry.id   AF-A0A7K0LT84-F1
#
_cell.length_a   1.000
_cell.length_b   1.000
_cell.length_c   1.000
_cell.angle_alpha   90.00
_cell.angle_beta   90.00
_cell.angle_gamma   90.00
#
_symmetry.space_group_name_H-M   'P 1'
#
loop_
_entity.id
_entity.type
_entity.pdbx_description
1 polymer ?
#
loop_
_entity_poly.entity_id
_entity_poly.type
_entity_poly.pdbx_seq_one_letter_code
_entity_poly.pdbx_strand_id
1 'polypeptide(L)'
;MTATDTAPATTEQTLSKLRRLNIIAGFAHLIQMLAILALSNSFTLPVTASYVEGPPGTPASTPVVLLDSRIGWGVALFFGLSALFHFIVASPLFYKRYSAGLVAQ
;
A
#
# COMPACT_ATOMS: atom_id res chain seq x y z
N MET A 1 11.09 -8.28 48.14
CA MET A 1 10.95 -7.15 47.21
C MET A 1 10.53 -7.74 45.87
N THR A 2 9.23 -7.97 45.72
CA THR A 2 8.59 -8.62 44.57
C THR A 2 8.41 -7.60 43.46
N ALA A 3 9.10 -7.79 42.34
CA ALA A 3 8.87 -7.03 41.13
C ALA A 3 7.44 -7.31 40.65
N THR A 4 6.56 -6.33 40.80
CA THR A 4 5.21 -6.34 40.24
C THR A 4 5.28 -6.24 38.73
N ASP A 5 5.04 -7.38 38.09
CA ASP A 5 4.53 -7.58 36.74
C ASP A 5 3.62 -6.42 36.27
N THR A 6 4.16 -5.54 35.41
CA THR A 6 3.45 -4.37 34.85
C THR A 6 3.35 -4.42 33.32
N ALA A 7 3.79 -5.51 32.69
CA ALA A 7 3.94 -5.62 31.24
C ALA A 7 2.67 -5.93 30.40
N PRO A 8 1.59 -6.58 30.89
CA PRO A 8 0.50 -7.00 30.01
C PRO A 8 -0.49 -5.88 29.66
N ALA A 9 -0.78 -4.96 30.59
CA ALA A 9 -1.80 -3.92 30.39
C ALA A 9 -1.39 -2.84 29.37
N THR A 10 -0.10 -2.51 29.30
CA THR A 10 0.43 -1.47 28.39
C THR A 10 0.46 -1.96 26.94
N THR A 11 0.76 -3.24 26.73
CA THR A 11 0.81 -3.89 25.40
C THR A 11 -0.59 -3.97 24.78
N GLU A 12 -1.58 -4.46 25.52
CA GLU A 12 -2.97 -4.53 25.05
C GLU A 12 -3.55 -3.14 24.73
N GLN A 13 -3.27 -2.15 25.58
CA GLN A 13 -3.66 -0.76 25.31
C GLN A 13 -3.00 -0.20 24.05
N THR A 14 -1.74 -0.55 23.80
CA THR A 14 -1.01 -0.13 22.60
C THR A 14 -1.58 -0.78 21.35
N LEU A 15 -1.85 -2.09 21.38
CA LEU A 15 -2.47 -2.81 20.27
C LEU A 15 -3.86 -2.24 19.94
N SER A 16 -4.68 -1.95 20.95
CA SER A 16 -5.99 -1.32 20.76
C SER A 16 -5.90 0.05 20.08
N LYS A 17 -4.93 0.89 20.49
CA LYS A 17 -4.64 2.16 19.82
C LYS A 17 -4.20 1.96 18.37
N LEU A 18 -3.34 0.97 18.10
CA LEU A 18 -2.91 0.63 16.74
C LEU A 18 -4.08 0.18 15.85
N ARG A 19 -5.05 -0.57 16.40
CA ARG A 19 -6.26 -0.92 15.66
C ARG A 19 -7.04 0.31 15.22
N ARG A 20 -7.24 1.25 16.14
CA ARG A 20 -7.95 2.51 15.86
C ARG A 20 -7.19 3.34 14.83
N LEU A 21 -5.86 3.41 14.94
CA LEU A 21 -5.02 4.12 13.97
C LEU A 21 -5.12 3.50 12.57
N ASN A 22 -5.11 2.17 12.46
CA ASN A 22 -5.30 1.49 11.17
C ASN A 22 -6.66 1.83 10.55
N ILE A 23 -7.74 1.90 11.34
CA ILE A 23 -9.07 2.30 10.81
C ILE A 23 -9.03 3.73 10.27
N ILE A 24 -8.47 4.66 11.04
CA ILE A 24 -8.36 6.09 10.64
C ILE A 24 -7.51 6.22 9.38
N ALA A 25 -6.36 5.57 9.32
CA ALA A 25 -5.48 5.56 8.15
C ALA A 25 -6.17 4.94 6.92
N GLY A 26 -6.93 3.85 7.11
CA GLY A 26 -7.73 3.24 6.06
C GLY A 26 -8.73 4.21 5.45
N PHE A 27 -9.49 4.94 6.26
CA PHE A 27 -10.41 5.96 5.76
C PHE A 27 -9.70 7.16 5.13
N ALA A 28 -8.58 7.62 5.69
CA ALA A 28 -7.80 8.70 5.10
C ALA A 28 -7.33 8.35 3.69
N HIS A 29 -6.78 7.16 3.50
CA HIS A 29 -6.37 6.66 2.19
C HIS A 29 -7.54 6.43 1.25
N LEU A 30 -8.67 5.92 1.74
CA LEU A 30 -9.87 5.73 0.93
C LEU A 30 -10.39 7.07 0.39
N ILE A 31 -10.47 8.10 1.24
CA ILE A 31 -10.89 9.45 0.83
C ILE A 31 -9.92 10.01 -0.21
N GLN A 32 -8.61 9.82 -0.03
CA GLN A 32 -7.60 10.23 -1.02
C GLN A 32 -7.77 9.52 -2.35
N MET A 33 -7.98 8.19 -2.35
CA MET A 33 -8.27 7.42 -3.56
C MET A 33 -9.49 8.00 -4.29
N LEU A 34 -10.59 8.23 -3.58
CA LEU A 34 -11.82 8.80 -4.17
C LEU A 34 -11.59 10.21 -4.73
N ALA A 35 -10.84 11.05 -4.02
CA ALA A 35 -10.49 12.39 -4.49
C ALA A 35 -9.64 12.33 -5.78
N ILE A 36 -8.66 11.43 -5.85
CA ILE A 36 -7.84 11.24 -7.06
C ILE A 36 -8.70 10.77 -8.22
N LEU A 37 -9.60 9.80 -8.02
CA LEU A 37 -10.50 9.32 -9.06
C LEU A 37 -11.46 10.41 -9.57
N ALA A 38 -11.96 11.27 -8.67
CA ALA A 38 -12.89 12.33 -9.01
C ALA A 38 -12.22 13.55 -9.67
N LEU A 39 -10.97 13.87 -9.29
CA LEU A 39 -10.31 15.12 -9.66
C LEU A 39 -9.16 14.97 -10.67
N SER A 40 -8.73 13.73 -10.96
CA SER A 40 -7.65 13.49 -11.93
C SER A 40 -8.10 13.73 -13.38
N ASN A 41 -7.15 14.09 -14.24
CA ASN A 41 -7.36 14.24 -15.67
C ASN A 41 -6.92 12.97 -16.43
N SER A 42 -6.94 13.02 -17.76
CA SER A 42 -6.55 11.92 -18.64
C SER A 42 -5.04 11.83 -18.95
N PHE A 43 -4.17 12.41 -18.11
CA PHE A 43 -2.72 12.37 -18.33
C PHE A 43 -2.17 10.93 -18.33
N THR A 44 -1.34 10.64 -19.33
CA THR A 44 -0.69 9.34 -19.55
C THR A 44 0.82 9.47 -19.69
N LEU A 45 1.54 8.42 -19.32
CA LEU A 45 2.95 8.23 -19.67
C LEU A 45 3.11 6.93 -20.49
N PRO A 46 3.86 6.95 -21.59
CA PRO A 46 4.08 5.77 -22.40
C PRO A 46 5.05 4.80 -21.71
N VAL A 47 4.71 3.52 -21.69
CA VAL A 47 5.64 2.43 -21.41
C VAL A 47 6.20 1.96 -22.75
N THR A 48 7.52 2.07 -22.92
CA THR A 48 8.19 1.75 -24.18
C THR A 48 9.06 0.51 -24.06
N ALA A 49 9.32 -0.13 -25.20
CA ALA A 49 10.33 -1.16 -25.34
C ALA A 49 11.23 -0.87 -26.55
N SER A 50 12.53 -1.06 -26.38
CA SER A 50 13.50 -1.08 -27.48
C SER A 50 13.94 -2.52 -27.72
N TYR A 51 13.77 -2.99 -28.94
CA TYR A 51 14.11 -4.37 -29.31
C TYR A 51 15.49 -4.42 -29.97
N VAL A 52 16.23 -5.48 -29.72
CA VAL A 52 17.50 -5.75 -30.42
C VAL A 52 17.23 -6.85 -31.45
N GLU A 53 17.31 -6.49 -32.73
CA GLU A 53 16.99 -7.39 -33.85
C GLU A 53 18.26 -8.01 -34.47
N GLY A 54 19.25 -8.35 -33.64
CA GLY A 54 20.52 -8.90 -34.11
C GLY A 54 21.34 -9.59 -33.02
N PRO A 55 22.55 -10.07 -33.34
CA PRO A 55 23.46 -10.70 -32.37
C PRO A 55 23.81 -9.77 -31.19
N PRO A 56 24.30 -10.32 -30.07
CA PRO A 56 24.80 -9.51 -28.94
C PRO A 56 25.79 -8.44 -29.40
N GLY A 57 25.55 -7.19 -28.99
CA GLY A 57 26.31 -6.02 -29.45
C GLY A 57 25.63 -5.21 -30.55
N THR A 58 24.53 -5.70 -31.13
CA THR A 58 23.67 -4.89 -32.03
C THR A 58 22.98 -3.77 -31.23
N PRO A 59 22.99 -2.51 -31.72
CA PRO A 59 22.25 -1.43 -31.08
C PRO A 59 20.73 -1.70 -31.04
N ALA A 60 20.06 -1.22 -29.99
CA ALA A 60 18.61 -1.34 -29.91
C ALA A 60 17.91 -0.43 -30.93
N SER A 61 16.78 -0.90 -31.46
CA SER A 61 15.93 -0.13 -32.35
C SER A 61 15.24 1.03 -31.63
N THR A 62 14.63 1.93 -32.41
CA THR A 62 13.83 3.02 -31.87
C THR A 62 12.75 2.47 -30.94
N PRO A 63 12.59 3.00 -29.71
CA PRO A 63 11.59 2.50 -28.77
C PRO A 63 10.19 2.56 -29.36
N VAL A 64 9.43 1.47 -29.23
CA VAL A 64 8.00 1.44 -29.55
C VAL A 64 7.18 1.55 -28.27
N VAL A 65 6.02 2.19 -28.35
CA VAL A 65 5.09 2.29 -27.22
C VAL A 65 4.32 0.98 -27.09
N LEU A 66 4.38 0.36 -25.91
CA LEU A 66 3.63 -0.85 -25.59
C LEU A 66 2.23 -0.52 -25.08
N LEU A 67 2.14 0.46 -24.17
CA LEU A 67 0.89 0.94 -23.61
C LEU A 67 1.07 2.34 -23.03
N ASP A 68 -0.05 3.04 -22.85
CA ASP A 68 -0.12 4.31 -22.14
C ASP A 68 -0.66 4.11 -20.73
N SER A 69 0.19 4.36 -19.74
CA SER A 69 -0.20 4.27 -18.33
C SER A 69 -0.87 5.56 -17.89
N ARG A 70 -2.16 5.50 -17.59
CA ARG A 70 -2.91 6.63 -17.01
C ARG A 70 -2.52 6.81 -15.55
N ILE A 71 -1.78 7.87 -15.26
CA ILE A 71 -1.16 8.06 -13.95
C ILE A 71 -2.17 8.17 -12.82
N GLY A 72 -3.33 8.81 -13.06
CA GLY A 72 -4.41 8.90 -12.07
C GLY A 72 -4.84 7.53 -11.54
N TRP A 73 -4.92 6.51 -12.39
CA TRP A 73 -5.28 5.15 -11.98
C TRP A 73 -4.19 4.47 -11.16
N GLY A 74 -2.92 4.63 -11.55
CA GLY A 74 -1.79 4.07 -10.80
C GLY A 74 -1.70 4.65 -9.38
N VAL A 75 -1.86 5.96 -9.24
CA VAL A 75 -1.88 6.63 -7.93
C VAL A 75 -3.11 6.18 -7.12
N ALA A 76 -4.31 6.18 -7.71
CA ALA A 76 -5.51 5.72 -7.02
C ALA A 76 -5.39 4.26 -6.54
N LEU A 77 -4.81 3.37 -7.35
CA LEU A 77 -4.58 1.96 -6.98
C LEU A 77 -3.69 1.84 -5.75
N PHE A 78 -2.62 2.62 -5.65
CA PHE A 78 -1.75 2.61 -4.47
C PHE A 78 -2.50 3.01 -3.19
N PHE A 79 -3.28 4.09 -3.24
CA PHE A 79 -4.11 4.51 -2.10
C PHE A 79 -5.20 3.48 -1.77
N GLY A 80 -5.82 2.87 -2.78
CA GLY A 80 -6.81 1.81 -2.60
C GLY A 80 -6.22 0.56 -1.94
N LEU A 81 -5.03 0.11 -2.36
CA LEU A 81 -4.32 -1.00 -1.74
C LEU A 81 -3.93 -0.67 -0.29
N SER A 82 -3.43 0.54 -0.02
CA SER A 82 -3.12 0.97 1.35
C SER A 82 -4.37 0.94 2.23
N ALA A 83 -5.49 1.51 1.77
CA ALA A 83 -6.77 1.51 2.48
C ALA A 83 -7.24 0.07 2.77
N LEU A 84 -7.19 -0.80 1.76
CA LEU A 84 -7.56 -2.21 1.88
C LEU A 84 -6.76 -2.90 2.99
N PHE A 85 -5.44 -2.78 2.98
CA PHE A 85 -4.60 -3.46 3.97
C PHE A 85 -4.77 -2.90 5.38
N HIS A 86 -4.98 -1.59 5.54
CA HIS A 86 -5.33 -0.99 6.82
C HIS A 86 -6.64 -1.55 7.40
N PHE A 87 -7.67 -1.71 6.56
CA PHE A 87 -8.92 -2.34 7.00
C PHE A 87 -8.75 -3.83 7.28
N ILE A 88 -7.96 -4.56 6.48
CA ILE A 88 -7.65 -5.97 6.72
C ILE A 88 -7.02 -6.14 8.10
N VAL A 89 -5.94 -5.41 8.42
CA VAL A 89 -5.24 -5.58 9.70
C VAL A 89 -6.07 -5.10 10.89
N ALA A 90 -7.01 -4.17 10.70
CA ALA A 90 -7.96 -3.75 11.74
C ALA A 90 -9.18 -4.67 11.88
N SER A 91 -9.42 -5.55 10.90
CA SER A 91 -10.59 -6.43 10.86
C SER A 91 -10.53 -7.52 11.94
N PRO A 92 -11.68 -7.99 12.46
CA PRO A 92 -11.70 -9.08 13.44
C PRO A 92 -11.01 -10.36 12.94
N LEU A 93 -11.00 -10.60 11.63
CA LEU A 93 -10.48 -11.83 11.02
C LEU A 93 -8.94 -11.89 11.06
N PHE A 94 -8.26 -10.76 10.86
CA PHE A 94 -6.80 -10.72 10.76
C PHE A 94 -6.10 -10.02 11.93
N TYR A 95 -6.84 -9.25 12.73
CA TYR A 95 -6.25 -8.46 13.82
C TYR A 95 -5.45 -9.30 14.81
N LYS A 96 -5.91 -10.51 15.17
CA LYS A 96 -5.16 -11.42 16.08
C LYS A 96 -3.81 -11.86 15.50
N ARG A 97 -3.76 -12.15 14.19
CA ARG A 97 -2.51 -12.54 13.51
C ARG A 97 -1.56 -11.35 13.42
N TYR A 98 -2.11 -10.18 13.08
CA TYR A 98 -1.35 -8.94 13.02
C TYR A 98 -0.73 -8.59 14.38
N SER A 99 -1.51 -8.62 15.46
CA SER A 99 -1.02 -8.33 16.81
C SER A 99 0.04 -9.33 17.29
N ALA A 100 -0.14 -10.63 17.02
CA ALA A 100 0.87 -11.64 17.35
C ALA A 100 2.20 -11.39 16.64
N GLY A 101 2.17 -10.98 15.37
CA GLY A 101 3.38 -10.64 14.60
C GLY A 101 4.08 -9.36 15.05
N LEU A 102 3.37 -8.43 15.70
CA LEU A 102 3.98 -7.24 16.31
C LEU A 102 4.64 -7.55 17.65
N VAL A 103 4.06 -8.45 18.45
CA VAL A 103 4.61 -8.85 19.76
C VAL A 103 5.82 -9.76 19.61
N ALA A 104 5.95 -10.47 18.49
CA ALA A 104 7.08 -11.37 18.21
C ALA A 104 8.35 -10.66 17.69
N GLN A 105 8.32 -9.34 17.49
CA GLN A 105 9.46 -8.51 17.07
C GLN A 105 10.16 -7.89 18.28
#